data_AF-A0A933PRN7-F1
#
_entry.id   AF-A0A933PRN7-F1
#
_cell.length_a   1.000
_cell.length_b   1.000
_cell.length_c   1.000
_cell.angle_alpha   90.00
_cell.angle_beta   90.00
_cell.angle_gamma   90.00
#
_symmetry.space_group_name_H-M   'P 1'
#
loop_
_entity.id
_entity.type
_entity.pdbx_description
1 polymer ?
#
loop_
_entity_poly.entity_id
_entity_poly.type
_entity_poly.pdbx_seq_one_letter_code
_entity_poly.pdbx_strand_id
1 'polypeptide(L)'
;MAEQRIRDEVDILQIAIEKIESLLKGDYGISKRSIGLLLLQEDEEIISLVEANEPDIALQIKEIINQTKAHFSEPLPYIIALRRQEEVNRIVSASVEHLPQARLSWKERLSRLMINPLSGIPILLLILYYGIYKFVGEFGAGTVVDFIETDIFEKNINPWITQGVNFIIPWQVIKELFVGEYGVITLGIRYAVALILPIVTTFFIAFAIIEDTGYLPRLALLIDRVFKKIGLTGRAVIPMVLGLGCDTMATMVTRTLPTKRERIIATILLDLAVPCSAQLGVILSLLQGNPRGLWVWVGVVSLVFLLIGYLSSKVLPGDSPSFYMEIPPLRL
;
A
#
# COMPACT_ATOMS: atom_id res chain seq x y z
N MET A 1 13.36 20.45 41.34
CA MET A 1 14.50 19.51 41.41
C MET A 1 15.02 19.15 40.02
N ALA A 2 14.20 18.71 39.07
CA ALA A 2 14.66 18.39 37.70
C ALA A 2 15.24 19.60 36.94
N GLU A 3 14.55 20.75 36.95
CA GLU A 3 15.03 21.97 36.26
C GLU A 3 16.34 22.52 36.81
N GLN A 4 16.60 22.34 38.11
CA GLN A 4 17.81 22.84 38.76
C GLN A 4 19.01 21.97 38.39
N ARG A 5 18.85 20.64 38.40
CA ARG A 5 19.85 19.69 37.88
C ARG A 5 20.17 19.92 36.41
N ILE A 6 19.16 20.23 35.59
CA ILE A 6 19.35 20.55 34.16
C ILE A 6 20.20 21.81 33.98
N ARG A 7 19.96 22.84 34.78
CA ARG A 7 20.73 24.08 34.74
C ARG A 7 22.18 23.85 35.17
N ASP A 8 22.39 23.09 36.24
CA ASP A 8 23.74 22.74 36.73
C ASP A 8 24.54 21.95 35.67
N GLU A 9 23.89 21.03 34.95
CA GLU A 9 24.52 20.24 33.88
C GLU A 9 24.89 21.09 32.65
N VAL A 10 24.04 22.04 32.26
CA VAL A 10 24.33 22.97 31.16
C VAL A 10 25.49 23.90 31.51
N ASP A 11 25.52 24.40 32.74
CA ASP A 11 26.59 25.27 33.22
C ASP A 11 27.94 24.53 33.22
N ILE A 12 27.98 23.25 33.60
CA ILE A 12 29.19 22.41 33.55
C ILE A 12 29.69 22.24 32.11
N LEU A 13 28.81 21.90 31.16
CA LEU A 13 29.17 21.77 29.75
C LEU A 13 29.68 23.09 29.18
N GLN A 14 29.04 24.20 29.54
CA GLN A 14 29.42 25.52 29.05
C GLN A 14 30.79 25.95 29.59
N ILE A 15 31.07 25.70 30.87
CA ILE A 15 32.39 25.93 31.47
C ILE A 15 33.47 25.08 30.77
N ALA A 16 33.17 23.82 30.43
CA ALA A 16 34.10 22.96 29.71
C ALA A 16 34.39 23.51 28.30
N ILE A 17 33.36 23.97 27.57
CA ILE A 17 33.51 24.57 26.25
C ILE A 17 34.35 25.86 26.32
N GLU A 18 34.09 26.73 27.29
CA GLU A 18 34.84 27.99 27.47
C GLU A 18 36.32 27.73 27.80
N LYS A 19 36.61 26.71 28.62
CA LYS A 19 37.99 26.27 28.90
C LYS A 19 38.67 25.78 27.63
N ILE A 20 38.02 24.92 26.85
CA ILE A 20 38.58 24.41 25.58
C ILE A 20 38.79 25.57 24.59
N GLU A 21 37.83 26.48 24.46
CA GLU A 21 37.90 27.65 23.59
C GLU A 21 39.08 28.58 23.93
N SER A 22 39.37 28.76 25.22
CA SER A 22 40.51 29.57 25.68
C SER A 22 41.88 28.95 25.38
N LEU A 23 41.93 27.63 25.23
CA LEU A 23 43.17 26.89 24.97
C LEU A 23 43.48 26.77 23.48
N LEU A 24 42.45 26.71 22.63
CA LEU A 24 42.60 26.60 21.17
C LEU A 24 43.21 27.88 20.58
N LYS A 25 44.39 27.79 19.95
CA LYS A 25 45.04 28.92 19.27
C LYS A 25 45.00 28.78 17.75
N GLY A 26 44.88 27.56 17.24
CA GLY A 26 44.78 27.27 15.81
C GLY A 26 43.52 27.84 15.14
N ASP A 27 43.61 28.04 13.83
CA ASP A 27 42.45 28.29 12.96
C ASP A 27 42.02 26.97 12.31
N TYR A 28 40.78 26.57 12.61
CA TYR A 28 40.20 25.29 12.20
C TYR A 28 39.11 25.47 11.13
N GLY A 29 38.92 26.69 10.61
CA GLY A 29 37.87 27.02 9.62
C GLY A 29 36.44 27.04 10.17
N ILE A 30 36.25 26.71 11.46
CA ILE A 30 34.99 26.75 12.20
C ILE A 30 35.24 27.51 13.52
N SER A 31 34.18 28.04 14.14
CA SER A 31 34.29 28.69 15.45
C SER A 31 34.89 27.75 16.50
N LYS A 32 35.76 28.30 17.35
CA LYS A 32 36.42 27.58 18.45
C LYS A 32 35.41 26.92 19.39
N ARG A 33 34.26 27.57 19.62
CA ARG A 33 33.13 27.01 20.37
C ARG A 33 32.58 25.72 19.74
N SER A 34 32.43 25.66 18.42
CA SER A 34 31.96 24.44 17.72
C SER A 34 32.98 23.32 17.79
N ILE A 35 34.28 23.63 17.67
CA ILE A 35 35.36 22.66 17.86
C ILE A 35 35.32 22.11 19.29
N GLY A 36 35.18 22.98 20.30
CA GLY A 36 35.03 22.56 21.69
C GLY A 36 33.82 21.65 21.93
N LEU A 37 32.69 21.93 21.27
CA LEU A 37 31.51 21.07 21.35
C LEU A 37 31.74 19.70 20.70
N LEU A 38 32.37 19.65 19.52
CA LEU A 38 32.66 18.39 18.80
C LEU A 38 33.69 17.54 19.56
N LEU A 39 34.68 18.18 20.19
CA LEU A 39 35.64 17.49 21.07
C LEU A 39 34.95 16.85 22.28
N LEU A 40 33.97 17.53 22.90
CA LEU A 40 33.15 16.94 23.98
C LEU A 40 32.23 15.82 23.49
N GLN A 41 31.92 15.79 22.19
CA GLN A 41 31.18 14.70 21.54
C GLN A 41 32.08 13.53 21.11
N GLU A 42 33.38 13.57 21.44
CA GLU A 42 34.36 12.54 21.08
C GLU A 42 34.44 12.31 19.55
N ASP A 43 34.31 13.37 18.75
CA ASP A 43 34.42 13.31 17.28
C ASP A 43 35.86 12.96 16.83
N GLU A 44 36.02 11.82 16.16
CA GLU A 44 37.33 11.28 15.79
C GLU A 44 38.12 12.17 14.81
N GLU A 45 37.42 12.84 13.88
CA GLU A 45 38.07 13.71 12.89
C GLU A 45 38.62 14.97 13.56
N ILE A 46 37.83 15.59 14.44
CA ILE A 46 38.24 16.79 15.16
C ILE A 46 39.35 16.49 16.18
N ILE A 47 39.29 15.35 16.87
CA ILE A 47 40.38 14.93 17.77
C ILE A 47 41.68 14.78 17.00
N SER A 48 41.66 14.08 15.86
CA SER A 48 42.84 13.89 15.01
C SER A 48 43.40 15.22 14.49
N LEU A 49 42.53 16.16 14.15
CA LEU A 49 42.89 17.49 13.65
C LEU A 49 43.61 18.33 14.73
N VAL A 50 43.11 18.29 15.97
CA VAL A 50 43.71 19.02 17.10
C VAL A 50 45.02 18.39 17.54
N GLU A 51 45.13 17.06 17.52
CA GLU A 51 46.38 16.34 17.80
C GLU A 51 47.48 16.64 16.77
N ALA A 52 47.11 16.80 15.49
CA ALA A 52 48.05 17.12 14.42
C ALA A 52 48.55 18.57 14.47
N ASN A 53 47.66 19.52 14.81
CA ASN A 53 47.98 20.96 14.79
C ASN A 53 48.54 21.48 16.12
N GLU A 54 48.06 20.98 17.27
CA GLU A 54 48.38 21.49 18.59
C GLU A 54 48.55 20.35 19.64
N PRO A 55 49.60 19.51 19.53
CA PRO A 55 49.75 18.29 20.34
C PRO A 55 49.85 18.54 21.85
N ASP A 56 50.50 19.63 22.27
CA ASP A 56 50.62 20.01 23.69
C ASP A 56 49.26 20.40 24.29
N ILE A 57 48.38 21.01 23.49
CA ILE A 57 47.04 21.44 23.90
C ILE A 57 46.07 20.25 23.86
N ALA A 58 46.25 19.32 22.92
CA ALA A 58 45.43 18.11 22.82
C ALA A 58 45.44 17.28 24.11
N LEU A 59 46.58 17.18 24.80
CA LEU A 59 46.69 16.51 26.11
C LEU A 59 45.87 17.21 27.19
N GLN A 60 45.92 18.55 27.25
CA GLN A 60 45.15 19.34 28.22
C GLN A 60 43.64 19.25 27.95
N ILE A 61 43.25 19.27 26.66
CA ILE A 61 41.85 19.09 26.24
C ILE A 61 41.34 17.71 26.64
N LYS A 62 42.12 16.64 26.43
CA LYS A 62 41.75 15.29 26.89
C LYS A 62 41.53 15.23 28.39
N GLU A 63 42.34 15.93 29.18
CA GLU A 63 42.14 16.01 30.63
C GLU A 63 40.83 16.72 30.97
N ILE A 64 40.51 17.84 30.31
CA ILE A 64 39.24 18.57 30.49
C ILE A 64 38.04 17.70 30.13
N ILE A 65 38.10 16.95 29.02
CA ILE A 65 37.04 16.04 28.60
C ILE A 65 36.83 14.96 29.67
N ASN A 66 37.91 14.34 30.17
CA ASN A 66 37.83 13.32 31.21
C ASN A 66 37.29 13.86 32.54
N GLN A 67 37.70 15.06 32.96
CA GLN A 67 37.16 15.73 34.14
C GLN A 67 35.67 16.02 33.98
N THR A 68 35.26 16.48 32.80
CA THR A 68 33.86 16.76 32.48
C THR A 68 33.05 15.47 32.50
N LYS A 69 33.56 14.40 31.89
CA LYS A 69 32.94 13.07 31.88
C LYS A 69 32.71 12.52 33.29
N ALA A 70 33.61 12.80 34.24
CA ALA A 70 33.45 12.38 35.64
C ALA A 70 32.25 13.01 36.35
N HIS A 71 31.71 14.12 35.84
CA HIS A 71 30.52 14.79 36.41
C HIS A 71 29.20 14.17 35.92
N PHE A 72 29.23 13.33 34.88
CA PHE A 72 28.04 12.74 34.27
C PHE A 72 28.05 11.21 34.37
N SER A 73 26.89 10.63 34.65
CA SER A 73 26.72 9.17 34.69
C SER A 73 26.63 8.53 33.30
N GLU A 74 26.34 9.34 32.28
CA GLU A 74 26.10 8.91 30.90
C GLU A 74 27.13 9.53 29.95
N PRO A 75 27.33 8.96 28.76
CA PRO A 75 28.28 9.50 27.78
C PRO A 75 27.95 10.95 27.41
N LEU A 76 28.97 11.81 27.36
CA LEU A 76 28.82 13.22 26.95
C LEU A 76 28.09 13.40 25.60
N PRO A 77 28.34 12.58 24.56
CA PRO A 77 27.60 12.70 23.30
C PRO A 77 26.08 12.56 23.47
N TYR A 78 25.65 11.66 24.36
CA TYR A 78 24.24 11.42 24.65
C TYR A 78 23.62 12.62 25.38
N ILE A 79 24.29 13.14 26.40
CA ILE A 79 23.81 14.31 27.15
C ILE A 79 23.68 15.53 26.24
N ILE A 80 24.66 15.79 25.37
CA ILE A 80 24.62 16.90 24.41
C ILE A 80 23.46 16.71 23.42
N ALA A 81 23.22 15.48 22.93
CA ALA A 81 22.11 15.19 22.03
C ALA A 81 20.75 15.42 22.70
N LEU A 82 20.60 14.99 23.97
CA LEU A 82 19.39 15.19 24.76
C LEU A 82 19.08 16.69 24.95
N ARG A 83 20.10 17.48 25.30
CA ARG A 83 19.96 18.94 25.47
C ARG A 83 19.60 19.63 24.17
N ARG A 84 20.18 19.20 23.04
CA ARG A 84 19.82 19.69 21.71
C ARG A 84 18.35 19.39 21.41
N GLN A 85 17.88 18.19 21.72
CA GLN A 85 16.49 17.80 21.51
C GLN A 85 15.52 18.62 22.38
N GLU A 86 15.87 18.88 23.64
CA GLU A 86 15.07 19.72 24.54
C GLU A 86 14.96 21.16 24.01
N GLU A 87 16.07 21.73 23.55
CA GLU A 87 16.07 23.08 22.99
C GLU A 87 15.27 23.17 21.69
N VAL A 88 15.39 22.15 20.82
CA VAL A 88 14.53 22.03 19.63
C VAL A 88 13.06 21.96 20.04
N ASN A 89 12.70 21.14 21.03
CA ASN A 89 11.32 21.03 21.50
C ASN A 89 10.81 22.37 22.07
N ARG A 90 11.66 23.12 22.79
CA ARG A 90 11.34 24.46 23.30
C ARG A 90 11.03 25.43 22.16
N ILE A 91 11.90 25.50 21.15
CA ILE A 91 11.72 26.36 19.97
C ILE A 91 10.45 25.95 19.19
N VAL A 92 10.24 24.66 18.97
CA VAL A 92 9.05 24.13 18.28
C VAL A 92 7.78 24.50 19.04
N SER A 93 7.77 24.32 20.37
CA SER A 93 6.60 24.67 21.20
C SER A 93 6.24 26.16 21.17
N ALA A 94 7.24 27.03 20.99
CA ALA A 94 7.04 28.48 20.87
C ALA A 94 6.65 28.92 19.45
N SER A 95 6.98 28.12 18.42
CA SER A 95 6.81 28.49 17.00
C SER A 95 5.64 27.79 16.33
N VAL A 96 5.13 26.70 16.92
CA VAL A 96 4.07 25.88 16.36
C VAL A 96 2.85 25.96 17.27
N GLU A 97 1.82 26.62 16.80
CA GLU A 97 0.51 26.58 17.44
C GLU A 97 -0.26 25.37 16.87
N HIS A 98 -0.46 24.35 17.70
CA HIS A 98 -1.35 23.25 17.33
C HIS A 98 -2.79 23.76 17.37
N LEU A 99 -3.34 24.06 16.19
CA LEU A 99 -4.76 24.31 16.04
C LEU A 99 -5.54 23.21 16.77
N PRO A 100 -6.52 23.55 17.64
CA PRO A 100 -7.33 22.55 18.32
C PRO A 100 -7.89 21.61 17.24
N GLN A 101 -7.71 20.30 17.42
CA GLN A 101 -8.24 19.30 16.49
C GLN A 101 -9.69 19.65 16.21
N ALA A 102 -9.97 20.14 14.99
CA ALA A 102 -11.32 20.41 14.57
C ALA A 102 -12.14 19.16 14.88
N ARG A 103 -13.30 19.32 15.55
CA ARG A 103 -14.22 18.21 15.90
C ARG A 103 -14.19 17.20 14.76
N LEU A 104 -13.74 15.96 15.04
CA LEU A 104 -13.55 14.91 14.03
C LEU A 104 -14.64 15.02 12.97
N SER A 105 -14.26 15.45 11.77
CA SER A 105 -15.21 15.65 10.68
C SER A 105 -15.99 14.35 10.47
N TRP A 106 -17.24 14.43 10.01
CA TRP A 106 -18.05 13.24 9.73
C TRP A 106 -17.28 12.22 8.85
N LYS A 107 -16.47 12.76 7.93
CA LYS A 107 -15.51 12.02 7.09
C LYS A 107 -14.42 11.27 7.88
N GLU A 108 -13.90 11.89 8.93
CA GLU A 108 -12.87 11.33 9.83
C GLU A 108 -13.42 10.17 10.65
N ARG A 109 -14.66 10.31 11.16
CA ARG A 109 -15.36 9.23 11.88
C ARG A 109 -15.61 8.03 10.98
N LEU A 110 -16.09 8.28 9.76
CA LEU A 110 -16.30 7.22 8.78
C LEU A 110 -14.99 6.53 8.40
N SER A 111 -13.92 7.30 8.18
CA SER A 111 -12.57 6.78 7.91
C SER A 111 -12.09 5.84 9.02
N ARG A 112 -12.24 6.22 10.30
CA ARG A 112 -11.88 5.36 11.43
C ARG A 112 -12.73 4.09 11.49
N LEU A 113 -14.02 4.21 11.21
CA LEU A 113 -14.93 3.06 11.17
C LEU A 113 -14.51 2.04 10.10
N MET A 114 -13.98 2.51 8.97
CA MET A 114 -13.52 1.66 7.86
C MET A 114 -12.18 0.96 8.15
N ILE A 115 -11.35 1.53 9.03
CA ILE A 115 -10.02 0.99 9.37
C ILE A 115 -10.10 -0.01 10.54
N ASN A 116 -11.13 0.06 11.38
CA ASN A 116 -11.31 -0.88 12.48
C ASN A 116 -11.73 -2.27 11.95
N PRO A 117 -11.08 -3.38 12.33
CA PRO A 117 -11.40 -4.72 11.81
C PRO A 117 -12.86 -5.14 12.03
N LEU A 118 -13.44 -4.77 13.17
CA LEU A 118 -14.81 -5.16 13.52
C LEU A 118 -15.88 -4.47 12.67
N SER A 119 -15.66 -3.20 12.30
CA SER A 119 -16.63 -2.38 11.54
C SER A 119 -16.25 -2.25 10.05
N GLY A 120 -14.97 -2.28 9.73
CA GLY A 120 -14.42 -2.20 8.38
C GLY A 120 -14.73 -3.42 7.53
N ILE A 121 -14.72 -4.64 8.10
CA ILE A 121 -15.09 -5.87 7.37
C ILE A 121 -16.58 -5.85 6.96
N PRO A 122 -17.55 -5.52 7.84
CA PRO A 122 -18.95 -5.34 7.42
C PRO A 122 -19.11 -4.27 6.33
N ILE A 123 -18.42 -3.14 6.45
CA ILE A 123 -18.47 -2.07 5.44
C ILE A 123 -17.90 -2.55 4.10
N LEU A 124 -16.81 -3.32 4.12
CA LEU A 124 -16.23 -3.96 2.93
C LEU A 124 -17.24 -4.85 2.24
N LEU A 125 -17.89 -5.76 2.99
CA LEU A 125 -18.89 -6.66 2.45
C LEU A 125 -20.08 -5.89 1.86
N LEU A 126 -20.49 -4.81 2.52
CA LEU A 126 -21.56 -3.95 2.02
C LEU A 126 -21.17 -3.28 0.69
N ILE A 127 -19.95 -2.74 0.60
CA ILE A 127 -19.45 -2.10 -0.63
C ILE A 127 -19.28 -3.14 -1.76
N LEU A 128 -18.75 -4.34 -1.48
CA LEU A 128 -18.68 -5.40 -2.48
C LEU A 128 -20.07 -5.85 -2.92
N TYR A 129 -21.01 -5.98 -1.99
CA TYR A 129 -22.37 -6.41 -2.29
C TYR A 129 -23.12 -5.38 -3.15
N TYR A 130 -23.12 -4.10 -2.76
CA TYR A 130 -23.82 -3.07 -3.52
C TYR A 130 -23.07 -2.63 -4.78
N GLY A 131 -21.74 -2.49 -4.69
CA GLY A 131 -20.89 -1.98 -5.77
C GLY A 131 -20.54 -3.03 -6.81
N ILE A 132 -20.22 -4.27 -6.42
CA ILE A 132 -19.84 -5.32 -7.38
C ILE A 132 -21.03 -6.23 -7.67
N TYR A 133 -21.63 -6.88 -6.66
CA TYR A 133 -22.67 -7.87 -6.92
C TYR A 133 -23.96 -7.27 -7.51
N LYS A 134 -24.54 -6.25 -6.87
CA LYS A 134 -25.76 -5.58 -7.33
C LYS A 134 -25.53 -4.79 -8.63
N PHE A 135 -24.53 -3.92 -8.66
CA PHE A 135 -24.35 -3.04 -9.81
C PHE A 135 -23.70 -3.74 -11.01
N VAL A 136 -22.63 -4.52 -10.82
CA VAL A 136 -21.98 -5.21 -11.95
C VAL A 136 -22.71 -6.51 -12.29
N GLY A 137 -23.09 -7.30 -11.29
CA GLY A 137 -23.75 -8.59 -11.51
C GLY A 137 -25.21 -8.45 -11.96
N GLU A 138 -26.07 -7.82 -11.17
CA GLU A 138 -27.50 -7.75 -11.48
C GLU A 138 -27.81 -6.72 -12.58
N PHE A 139 -27.25 -5.51 -12.48
CA PHE A 139 -27.51 -4.47 -13.49
C PHE A 139 -26.64 -4.63 -14.74
N GLY A 140 -25.31 -4.78 -14.59
CA GLY A 140 -24.40 -4.94 -15.72
C GLY A 140 -24.61 -6.25 -16.47
N ALA A 141 -24.38 -7.37 -15.80
CA ALA A 141 -24.41 -8.70 -16.41
C ALA A 141 -25.82 -9.27 -16.61
N GLY A 142 -26.81 -8.84 -15.83
CA GLY A 142 -28.22 -9.14 -16.08
C GLY A 142 -28.79 -8.16 -17.10
N THR A 143 -29.24 -7.00 -16.63
CA THR A 143 -30.06 -6.08 -17.44
C THR A 143 -29.39 -5.59 -18.72
N VAL A 144 -28.14 -5.10 -18.66
CA VAL A 144 -27.48 -4.49 -19.82
C VAL A 144 -27.05 -5.53 -20.85
N VAL A 145 -26.49 -6.65 -20.39
CA VAL A 145 -26.14 -7.77 -21.26
C VAL A 145 -27.38 -8.36 -21.91
N ASP A 146 -28.42 -8.69 -21.15
CA ASP A 146 -29.65 -9.28 -21.70
C ASP A 146 -30.25 -8.38 -22.79
N PHE A 147 -30.25 -7.06 -22.58
CA PHE A 147 -30.71 -6.09 -23.58
C PHE A 147 -29.85 -6.11 -24.86
N ILE A 148 -28.52 -6.08 -24.74
CA ILE A 148 -27.65 -6.04 -25.92
C ILE A 148 -27.66 -7.40 -26.63
N GLU A 149 -27.61 -8.50 -25.88
CA GLU A 149 -27.59 -9.86 -26.41
C GLU A 149 -28.91 -10.20 -27.09
N THR A 150 -30.03 -9.99 -26.40
CA THR A 150 -31.35 -10.44 -26.85
C THR A 150 -31.99 -9.42 -27.79
N ASP A 151 -32.06 -8.13 -27.40
CA ASP A 151 -32.80 -7.13 -28.18
C ASP A 151 -32.03 -6.60 -29.39
N ILE A 152 -30.70 -6.50 -29.30
CA ILE A 152 -29.89 -5.96 -30.39
C ILE A 152 -29.32 -7.09 -31.25
N PHE A 153 -28.63 -8.07 -30.65
CA PHE A 153 -27.96 -9.11 -31.43
C PHE A 153 -28.91 -10.19 -31.94
N GLU A 154 -29.68 -10.85 -31.07
CA GLU A 154 -30.53 -11.96 -31.49
C GLU A 154 -31.71 -11.54 -32.36
N LYS A 155 -32.37 -10.42 -32.03
CA LYS A 155 -33.54 -9.96 -32.80
C LYS A 155 -33.21 -9.24 -34.09
N ASN A 156 -32.12 -8.47 -34.14
CA ASN A 156 -31.87 -7.55 -35.26
C ASN A 156 -30.61 -7.90 -36.06
N ILE A 157 -29.47 -8.11 -35.40
CA ILE A 157 -28.18 -8.26 -36.08
C ILE A 157 -27.99 -9.67 -36.63
N ASN A 158 -28.20 -10.71 -35.82
CA ASN A 158 -27.99 -12.10 -36.22
C ASN A 158 -28.87 -12.49 -37.42
N PRO A 159 -30.18 -12.18 -37.47
CA PRO A 159 -31.03 -12.51 -38.61
C PRO A 159 -30.58 -11.78 -39.89
N TRP A 160 -30.21 -10.49 -39.78
CA TRP A 160 -29.75 -9.69 -40.91
C TRP A 160 -28.43 -10.20 -41.48
N ILE A 161 -27.47 -10.55 -40.62
CA ILE A 161 -26.18 -11.11 -41.02
C ILE A 161 -26.35 -12.51 -41.61
N THR A 162 -27.19 -13.37 -41.01
CA THR A 162 -27.51 -14.68 -41.61
C THR A 162 -28.08 -14.53 -43.00
N GLN A 163 -29.03 -13.62 -43.22
CA GLN A 163 -29.64 -13.44 -44.54
C GLN A 163 -28.63 -12.90 -45.57
N GLY A 164 -27.79 -11.94 -45.19
CA GLY A 164 -26.75 -11.39 -46.08
C GLY A 164 -25.69 -12.40 -46.48
N VAL A 165 -25.19 -13.20 -45.53
CA VAL A 165 -24.17 -14.21 -45.81
C VAL A 165 -24.75 -15.41 -46.56
N ASN A 166 -26.00 -15.80 -46.28
CA ASN A 166 -26.71 -16.84 -47.03
C ASN A 166 -26.90 -16.46 -48.51
N PHE A 167 -26.97 -15.17 -48.83
CA PHE A 167 -27.13 -14.66 -50.20
C PHE A 167 -25.80 -14.58 -50.96
N ILE A 168 -24.70 -14.28 -50.26
CA ILE A 168 -23.39 -13.99 -50.88
C ILE A 168 -22.49 -15.23 -50.97
N ILE A 169 -22.57 -16.16 -50.00
CA ILE A 169 -21.62 -17.27 -49.88
C ILE A 169 -22.31 -18.62 -50.15
N PRO A 170 -22.03 -19.28 -51.28
CA PRO A 170 -22.63 -20.58 -51.62
C PRO A 170 -21.95 -21.77 -50.94
N TRP A 171 -20.75 -21.60 -50.36
CA TRP A 171 -19.99 -22.68 -49.74
C TRP A 171 -20.38 -22.89 -48.28
N GLN A 172 -20.91 -24.07 -47.98
CA GLN A 172 -21.54 -24.41 -46.70
C GLN A 172 -20.57 -24.36 -45.51
N VAL A 173 -19.30 -24.75 -45.71
CA VAL A 173 -18.26 -24.70 -44.67
C VAL A 173 -17.92 -23.26 -44.25
N ILE A 174 -17.81 -22.34 -45.21
CA ILE A 174 -17.50 -20.93 -44.93
C ILE A 174 -18.71 -20.26 -44.28
N LYS A 175 -19.91 -20.64 -44.70
CA LYS A 175 -21.18 -20.17 -44.14
C LYS A 175 -21.35 -20.58 -42.68
N GLU A 176 -21.09 -21.84 -42.34
CA GLU A 176 -21.10 -22.32 -40.95
C GLU A 176 -20.02 -21.64 -40.10
N LEU A 177 -18.82 -21.41 -40.66
CA LEU A 177 -17.73 -20.74 -39.94
C LEU A 177 -18.08 -19.29 -39.56
N PHE A 178 -18.75 -18.54 -40.43
CA PHE A 178 -19.09 -17.15 -40.16
C PHE A 178 -20.40 -16.98 -39.40
N VAL A 179 -21.40 -17.81 -39.70
CA VAL A 179 -22.81 -17.57 -39.33
C VAL A 179 -23.53 -18.84 -38.86
N GLY A 180 -22.82 -19.95 -38.67
CA GLY A 180 -23.37 -21.13 -38.00
C GLY A 180 -23.68 -20.84 -36.52
N GLU A 181 -24.21 -21.84 -35.81
CA GLU A 181 -24.49 -21.73 -34.36
C GLU A 181 -23.25 -21.36 -33.54
N TYR A 182 -22.06 -21.78 -33.99
CA TYR A 182 -20.76 -21.43 -33.41
C TYR A 182 -19.94 -20.47 -34.30
N GLY A 183 -20.62 -19.74 -35.19
CA GLY A 183 -19.97 -18.85 -36.15
C GLY A 183 -19.22 -17.69 -35.47
N VAL A 184 -18.16 -17.22 -36.14
CA VAL A 184 -17.33 -16.11 -35.64
C VAL A 184 -18.15 -14.85 -35.38
N ILE A 185 -19.15 -14.56 -36.22
CA ILE A 185 -19.97 -13.35 -36.09
C ILE A 185 -21.16 -13.57 -35.15
N THR A 186 -21.87 -14.69 -35.31
CA THR A 186 -23.08 -15.03 -34.54
C THR A 186 -22.81 -15.32 -33.06
N LEU A 187 -21.67 -15.95 -32.76
CA LEU A 187 -21.25 -16.26 -31.40
C LEU A 187 -20.08 -15.38 -30.95
N GLY A 188 -18.99 -15.33 -31.72
CA GLY A 188 -17.75 -14.68 -31.31
C GLY A 188 -17.90 -13.17 -31.09
N ILE A 189 -18.34 -12.43 -32.12
CA ILE A 189 -18.55 -10.97 -32.02
C ILE A 189 -19.67 -10.65 -31.02
N ARG A 190 -20.75 -11.44 -31.04
CA ARG A 190 -21.85 -11.29 -30.07
C ARG A 190 -21.35 -11.40 -28.64
N TYR A 191 -20.59 -12.43 -28.29
CA TYR A 191 -20.05 -12.58 -26.93
C TYR A 191 -19.08 -11.46 -26.56
N ALA A 192 -18.19 -11.07 -27.48
CA ALA A 192 -17.24 -10.00 -27.21
C ALA A 192 -17.94 -8.65 -26.95
N VAL A 193 -18.95 -8.31 -27.75
CA VAL A 193 -19.61 -7.00 -27.70
C VAL A 193 -20.80 -6.97 -26.74
N ALA A 194 -21.62 -8.01 -26.71
CA ALA A 194 -22.85 -8.05 -25.91
C ALA A 194 -22.59 -8.48 -24.46
N LEU A 195 -21.68 -9.43 -24.24
CA LEU A 195 -21.39 -9.95 -22.90
C LEU A 195 -20.19 -9.23 -22.27
N ILE A 196 -19.01 -9.30 -22.89
CA ILE A 196 -17.77 -8.87 -22.22
C ILE A 196 -17.72 -7.35 -22.06
N LEU A 197 -18.02 -6.59 -23.11
CA LEU A 197 -17.88 -5.13 -23.08
C LEU A 197 -18.75 -4.46 -22.00
N PRO A 198 -20.04 -4.76 -21.83
CA PRO A 198 -20.86 -4.13 -20.79
C PRO A 198 -20.45 -4.53 -19.37
N ILE A 199 -20.13 -5.82 -19.15
CA ILE A 199 -19.71 -6.33 -17.84
C ILE A 199 -18.40 -5.66 -17.41
N VAL A 200 -17.39 -5.64 -18.29
CA VAL A 200 -16.10 -5.02 -17.98
C VAL A 200 -16.26 -3.51 -17.78
N THR A 201 -17.07 -2.84 -18.61
CA THR A 201 -17.35 -1.39 -18.47
C THR A 201 -17.98 -1.08 -17.11
N THR A 202 -19.05 -1.78 -16.74
CA THR A 202 -19.74 -1.56 -15.46
C THR A 202 -18.84 -1.90 -14.26
N PHE A 203 -18.03 -2.94 -14.38
CA PHE A 203 -17.02 -3.28 -13.37
C PHE A 203 -16.00 -2.16 -13.16
N PHE A 204 -15.41 -1.63 -14.23
CA PHE A 204 -14.44 -0.55 -14.13
C PHE A 204 -15.05 0.77 -13.63
N ILE A 205 -16.31 1.07 -13.97
CA ILE A 205 -17.03 2.21 -13.41
C ILE A 205 -17.20 2.05 -11.89
N ALA A 206 -17.66 0.89 -11.44
CA ALA A 206 -17.82 0.61 -10.01
C ALA A 206 -16.48 0.69 -9.26
N PHE A 207 -15.43 0.11 -9.84
CA PHE A 207 -14.10 0.14 -9.26
C PHE A 207 -13.53 1.56 -9.21
N ALA A 208 -13.69 2.36 -10.26
CA ALA A 208 -13.26 3.75 -10.30
C ALA A 208 -13.91 4.58 -9.19
N ILE A 209 -15.21 4.39 -8.92
CA ILE A 209 -15.91 5.05 -7.80
C ILE A 209 -15.31 4.63 -6.45
N ILE A 210 -15.02 3.34 -6.27
CA ILE A 210 -14.39 2.82 -5.03
C ILE A 210 -12.97 3.38 -4.85
N GLU A 211 -12.21 3.54 -5.93
CA GLU A 211 -10.88 4.14 -5.92
C GLU A 211 -10.94 5.64 -5.61
N ASP A 212 -11.81 6.40 -6.29
CA ASP A 212 -11.96 7.84 -6.16
C ASP A 212 -12.45 8.26 -4.77
N THR A 213 -13.28 7.44 -4.12
CA THR A 213 -13.70 7.67 -2.72
C THR A 213 -12.56 7.50 -1.71
N GLY A 214 -11.42 6.96 -2.15
CA GLY A 214 -10.28 6.62 -1.32
C GLY A 214 -10.54 5.41 -0.42
N TYR A 215 -11.49 4.54 -0.77
CA TYR A 215 -11.76 3.33 0.01
C TYR A 215 -10.55 2.39 0.04
N LEU A 216 -9.87 2.25 -1.10
CA LEU A 216 -8.76 1.30 -1.30
C LEU A 216 -7.59 1.49 -0.32
N PRO A 217 -7.08 2.71 -0.04
CA PRO A 217 -6.07 2.93 1.01
C PRO A 217 -6.48 2.45 2.41
N ARG A 218 -7.75 2.62 2.78
CA ARG A 218 -8.28 2.21 4.11
C ARG A 218 -8.40 0.70 4.18
N LEU A 219 -8.83 0.09 3.09
CA LEU A 219 -8.86 -1.36 2.94
C LEU A 219 -7.45 -1.97 3.01
N ALA A 220 -6.47 -1.35 2.37
CA ALA A 220 -5.08 -1.78 2.42
C ALA A 220 -4.55 -1.82 3.86
N LEU A 221 -4.84 -0.79 4.66
CA LEU A 221 -4.48 -0.74 6.09
C LEU A 221 -5.15 -1.85 6.92
N LEU A 222 -6.43 -2.11 6.66
CA LEU A 222 -7.21 -3.13 7.36
C LEU A 222 -6.59 -4.53 7.19
N ILE A 223 -6.10 -4.82 5.98
CA ILE A 223 -5.69 -6.15 5.55
C ILE A 223 -4.16 -6.34 5.58
N ASP A 224 -3.39 -5.26 5.76
CA ASP A 224 -1.92 -5.29 5.79
C ASP A 224 -1.34 -6.36 6.72
N ARG A 225 -1.90 -6.51 7.94
CA ARG A 225 -1.44 -7.55 8.88
C ARG A 225 -1.62 -8.97 8.37
N VAL A 226 -2.68 -9.23 7.60
CA VAL A 226 -2.96 -10.55 7.03
C VAL A 226 -2.01 -10.81 5.86
N PHE A 227 -1.86 -9.82 4.98
CA PHE A 227 -1.04 -9.95 3.78
C PHE A 227 0.46 -10.05 4.09
N LYS A 228 0.93 -9.38 5.15
CA LYS A 228 2.32 -9.52 5.62
C LYS A 228 2.69 -10.95 6.01
N LYS A 229 1.75 -11.75 6.51
CA LYS A 229 1.98 -13.19 6.80
C LYS A 229 2.27 -14.00 5.53
N ILE A 230 1.86 -13.48 4.37
CA ILE A 230 1.95 -14.08 3.05
C ILE A 230 3.07 -13.39 2.23
N GLY A 231 3.85 -12.49 2.85
CA GLY A 231 4.93 -11.76 2.17
C GLY A 231 4.47 -10.64 1.24
N LEU A 232 3.22 -10.18 1.38
CA LEU A 232 2.63 -9.08 0.60
C LEU A 232 2.40 -7.83 1.46
N THR A 233 2.39 -6.66 0.83
CA THR A 233 1.88 -5.43 1.46
C THR A 233 0.36 -5.39 1.43
N GLY A 234 -0.25 -4.60 2.32
CA GLY A 234 -1.67 -4.23 2.20
C GLY A 234 -2.05 -3.65 0.83
N ARG A 235 -1.11 -3.10 0.04
CA ARG A 235 -1.36 -2.58 -1.31
C ARG A 235 -1.83 -3.66 -2.28
N ALA A 236 -1.44 -4.92 -2.05
CA ALA A 236 -1.85 -6.03 -2.90
C ALA A 236 -3.33 -6.37 -2.76
N VAL A 237 -4.07 -5.79 -1.81
CA VAL A 237 -5.53 -5.91 -1.80
C VAL A 237 -6.18 -5.33 -3.06
N ILE A 238 -5.58 -4.29 -3.64
CA ILE A 238 -6.10 -3.60 -4.83
C ILE A 238 -6.19 -4.57 -6.01
N PRO A 239 -5.09 -5.21 -6.46
CA PRO A 239 -5.17 -6.20 -7.53
C PRO A 239 -5.98 -7.44 -7.11
N MET A 240 -5.93 -7.90 -5.84
CA MET A 240 -6.70 -9.08 -5.41
C MET A 240 -8.21 -8.89 -5.51
N VAL A 241 -8.74 -7.73 -5.10
CA VAL A 241 -10.16 -7.41 -5.25
C VAL A 241 -10.52 -7.20 -6.72
N LEU A 242 -9.63 -6.63 -7.52
CA LEU A 242 -9.84 -6.48 -8.96
C LEU A 242 -9.91 -7.85 -9.68
N GLY A 243 -9.16 -8.85 -9.20
CA GLY A 243 -9.11 -10.21 -9.77
C GLY A 243 -10.45 -10.92 -9.73
N LEU A 244 -11.19 -10.76 -8.64
CA LEU A 244 -12.56 -11.28 -8.51
C LEU A 244 -13.49 -10.79 -9.65
N GLY A 245 -13.18 -9.66 -10.28
CA GLY A 245 -13.79 -9.24 -11.54
C GLY A 245 -13.09 -9.84 -12.75
N CYS A 246 -11.88 -9.35 -13.03
CA CYS A 246 -11.11 -9.70 -14.22
C CYS A 246 -9.62 -9.85 -13.91
N ASP A 247 -9.14 -11.11 -13.91
CA ASP A 247 -7.76 -11.43 -13.57
C ASP A 247 -6.72 -10.81 -14.51
N THR A 248 -7.05 -10.61 -15.78
CA THR A 248 -6.12 -9.99 -16.74
C THR A 248 -5.82 -8.54 -16.36
N MET A 249 -6.85 -7.80 -15.94
CA MET A 249 -6.72 -6.41 -15.47
C MET A 249 -6.08 -6.34 -14.09
N ALA A 250 -6.43 -7.27 -13.19
CA ALA A 250 -5.77 -7.42 -11.90
C ALA A 250 -4.27 -7.64 -12.05
N THR A 251 -3.89 -8.53 -12.96
CA THR A 251 -2.50 -8.84 -13.28
C THR A 251 -1.77 -7.59 -13.79
N MET A 252 -2.40 -6.78 -14.64
CA MET A 252 -1.84 -5.50 -15.09
C MET A 252 -1.63 -4.50 -13.94
N VAL A 253 -2.58 -4.42 -13.01
CA VAL A 253 -2.52 -3.50 -11.86
C VAL A 253 -1.48 -3.93 -10.81
N THR A 254 -1.02 -5.18 -10.81
CA THR A 254 0.11 -5.60 -9.95
C THR A 254 1.36 -4.74 -10.12
N ARG A 255 1.54 -4.06 -11.27
CA ARG A 255 2.63 -3.10 -11.51
C ARG A 255 2.72 -1.98 -10.47
N THR A 256 1.62 -1.68 -9.77
CA THR A 256 1.54 -0.68 -8.70
C THR A 256 2.22 -1.13 -7.40
N LEU A 257 2.57 -2.42 -7.28
CA LEU A 257 3.29 -2.97 -6.14
C LEU A 257 4.77 -2.53 -6.17
N PRO A 258 5.34 -2.18 -5.01
CA PRO A 258 6.67 -1.56 -4.93
C PRO A 258 7.79 -2.52 -5.34
N THR A 259 7.70 -3.79 -4.97
CA THR A 259 8.77 -4.78 -5.17
C THR A 259 8.42 -5.79 -6.27
N LYS A 260 9.44 -6.29 -6.99
CA LYS A 260 9.26 -7.38 -7.97
C LYS A 260 8.76 -8.67 -7.29
N ARG A 261 9.22 -8.94 -6.06
CA ARG A 261 8.77 -10.07 -5.23
C ARG A 261 7.27 -10.03 -5.01
N GLU A 262 6.73 -8.89 -4.57
CA GLU A 262 5.28 -8.74 -4.38
C GLU A 262 4.50 -8.91 -5.67
N ARG A 263 5.00 -8.38 -6.80
CA ARG A 263 4.35 -8.54 -8.11
C ARG A 263 4.20 -10.00 -8.49
N ILE A 264 5.29 -10.77 -8.36
CA ILE A 264 5.28 -12.20 -8.72
C ILE A 264 4.34 -12.98 -7.79
N ILE A 265 4.41 -12.75 -6.48
CA ILE A 265 3.52 -13.42 -5.52
C ILE A 265 2.05 -13.08 -5.82
N ALA A 266 1.74 -11.81 -6.08
CA ALA A 266 0.39 -11.37 -6.39
C ALA A 266 -0.12 -12.00 -7.69
N THR A 267 0.68 -12.03 -8.76
CA THR A 267 0.30 -12.68 -10.03
C THR A 267 0.05 -14.18 -9.86
N ILE A 268 0.90 -14.90 -9.13
CA ILE A 268 0.72 -16.33 -8.87
C ILE A 268 -0.57 -16.59 -8.10
N LEU A 269 -0.87 -15.77 -7.09
CA LEU A 269 -2.08 -15.88 -6.30
C LEU A 269 -3.35 -15.54 -7.09
N LEU A 270 -3.28 -14.53 -7.97
CA LEU A 270 -4.38 -14.21 -8.87
C LEU A 270 -4.70 -15.39 -9.78
N ASP A 271 -3.70 -15.96 -10.45
CA ASP A 271 -3.88 -17.05 -11.41
C ASP A 271 -4.39 -18.36 -10.77
N LEU A 272 -3.92 -18.69 -9.56
CA LEU A 272 -4.18 -20.00 -8.94
C LEU A 272 -5.31 -20.00 -7.91
N ALA A 273 -5.61 -18.87 -7.28
CA ALA A 273 -6.47 -18.83 -6.11
C ALA A 273 -7.62 -17.82 -6.18
N VAL A 274 -7.56 -16.83 -7.08
CA VAL A 274 -8.64 -15.85 -7.23
C VAL A 274 -9.46 -16.21 -8.46
N PRO A 275 -10.70 -16.72 -8.29
CA PRO A 275 -11.55 -16.98 -9.44
C PRO A 275 -12.11 -15.66 -9.99
N CYS A 276 -11.96 -15.41 -11.29
CA CYS A 276 -12.62 -14.27 -11.93
C CYS A 276 -14.15 -14.42 -11.94
N SER A 277 -14.84 -13.32 -12.23
CA SER A 277 -16.31 -13.24 -12.24
C SER A 277 -16.98 -14.33 -13.10
N ALA A 278 -16.40 -14.66 -14.26
CA ALA A 278 -16.91 -15.71 -15.13
C ALA A 278 -16.79 -17.11 -14.50
N GLN A 279 -15.63 -17.43 -13.90
CA GLN A 279 -15.42 -18.71 -13.21
C GLN A 279 -16.32 -18.82 -11.98
N LEU A 280 -16.47 -17.73 -11.21
CA LEU A 280 -17.42 -17.66 -10.10
C LEU A 280 -18.84 -17.97 -10.55
N GLY A 281 -19.31 -17.37 -11.65
CA GLY A 281 -20.64 -17.63 -12.19
C GLY A 281 -20.88 -19.10 -12.53
N VAL A 282 -19.93 -19.75 -13.21
CA VAL A 282 -20.02 -21.17 -13.58
C VAL A 282 -19.97 -22.08 -12.35
N ILE A 283 -19.10 -21.78 -11.37
CA ILE A 283 -18.99 -22.61 -10.16
C ILE A 283 -20.25 -22.49 -9.31
N LEU A 284 -20.79 -21.29 -9.16
CA LEU A 284 -22.02 -21.05 -8.40
C LEU A 284 -23.24 -21.70 -9.07
N SER A 285 -23.31 -21.69 -10.41
CA SER A 285 -24.39 -22.35 -11.14
C SER A 285 -24.29 -23.87 -11.06
N LEU A 286 -23.09 -24.46 -11.18
CA LEU A 286 -22.88 -25.91 -11.05
C LEU A 286 -23.15 -26.42 -9.64
N LEU A 287 -22.84 -25.64 -8.60
CA LEU A 287 -23.03 -26.01 -7.20
C LEU A 287 -24.40 -25.59 -6.65
N GLN A 288 -25.29 -25.08 -7.50
CA GLN A 288 -26.63 -24.67 -7.10
C GLN A 288 -27.38 -25.86 -6.47
N GLY A 289 -27.82 -25.70 -5.22
CA GLY A 289 -28.53 -26.75 -4.47
C GLY A 289 -27.64 -27.70 -3.66
N ASN A 290 -26.32 -27.62 -3.73
CA ASN A 290 -25.41 -28.41 -2.89
C ASN A 290 -24.54 -27.50 -1.98
N PRO A 291 -25.06 -27.07 -0.82
CA PRO A 291 -24.33 -26.17 0.07
C PRO A 291 -23.04 -26.80 0.61
N ARG A 292 -22.96 -28.14 0.76
CA ARG A 292 -21.74 -28.82 1.20
C ARG A 292 -20.64 -28.70 0.16
N GLY A 293 -20.96 -28.87 -1.12
CA GLY A 293 -20.02 -28.69 -2.23
C GLY A 293 -19.44 -27.28 -2.27
N LEU A 294 -20.27 -26.26 -2.02
CA LEU A 294 -19.83 -24.86 -1.94
C LEU A 294 -18.83 -24.63 -0.80
N TRP A 295 -19.10 -25.15 0.41
CA TRP A 295 -18.18 -25.04 1.54
C TRP A 295 -16.85 -25.75 1.30
N VAL A 296 -16.88 -26.93 0.66
CA VAL A 296 -15.66 -27.65 0.27
C VAL A 296 -14.85 -26.83 -0.73
N TRP A 297 -15.50 -26.28 -1.76
CA TRP A 297 -14.83 -25.45 -2.75
C TRP A 297 -14.19 -24.20 -2.13
N VAL A 298 -14.93 -23.45 -1.30
CA VAL A 298 -14.37 -22.29 -0.57
C VAL A 298 -13.19 -22.70 0.31
N GLY A 299 -13.29 -23.85 0.98
CA GLY A 299 -12.22 -24.39 1.82
C GLY A 299 -10.96 -24.72 1.01
N VAL A 300 -11.11 -25.37 -0.15
CA VAL A 300 -10.00 -25.71 -1.05
C VAL A 300 -9.34 -24.45 -1.60
N VAL A 301 -10.12 -23.49 -2.12
CA VAL A 301 -9.58 -22.22 -2.65
C VAL A 301 -8.85 -21.43 -1.56
N SER A 302 -9.42 -21.35 -0.36
CA SER A 302 -8.78 -20.67 0.78
C SER A 302 -7.48 -21.36 1.20
N LEU A 303 -7.46 -22.70 1.19
CA LEU A 303 -6.24 -23.48 1.47
C LEU A 303 -5.17 -23.22 0.43
N VAL A 304 -5.53 -23.24 -0.86
CA VAL A 304 -4.63 -22.96 -1.98
C VAL A 304 -4.07 -21.55 -1.87
N PHE A 305 -4.90 -20.54 -1.60
CA PHE A 305 -4.47 -19.15 -1.39
C PHE A 305 -3.44 -19.03 -0.27
N LEU A 306 -3.72 -19.61 0.91
CA LEU A 306 -2.83 -19.55 2.06
C LEU A 306 -1.54 -20.34 1.86
N LEU A 307 -1.63 -21.54 1.30
CA LEU A 307 -0.49 -22.43 1.09
C LEU A 307 0.47 -21.86 0.04
N ILE A 308 -0.06 -21.48 -1.12
CA ILE A 308 0.75 -20.92 -2.20
C ILE A 308 1.35 -19.59 -1.77
N GLY A 309 0.57 -18.75 -1.11
CA GLY A 309 1.05 -17.47 -0.64
C GLY A 309 2.16 -17.62 0.40
N TYR A 310 1.99 -18.51 1.38
CA TYR A 310 3.04 -18.81 2.37
C TYR A 310 4.30 -19.39 1.71
N LEU A 311 4.14 -20.38 0.79
CA LEU A 311 5.25 -21.02 0.11
C LEU A 311 6.01 -20.02 -0.77
N SER A 312 5.29 -19.19 -1.52
CA SER A 312 5.88 -18.15 -2.37
C SER A 312 6.64 -17.12 -1.54
N SER A 313 6.13 -16.76 -0.35
CA SER A 313 6.87 -15.90 0.57
C SER A 313 8.20 -16.50 1.00
N LYS A 314 8.31 -17.83 1.15
CA LYS A 314 9.53 -18.50 1.59
C LYS A 314 10.52 -18.78 0.45
N VAL A 315 10.01 -19.03 -0.76
CA VAL A 315 10.82 -19.39 -1.93
C VAL A 315 11.40 -18.14 -2.62
N LEU A 316 10.65 -17.04 -2.69
CA LEU A 316 11.11 -15.85 -3.40
C LEU A 316 12.10 -15.01 -2.56
N PRO A 317 13.28 -14.67 -3.11
CA PRO A 317 14.24 -13.79 -2.45
C PRO A 317 13.79 -12.33 -2.45
N GLY A 318 14.13 -11.60 -1.38
CA GLY A 318 13.89 -10.16 -1.24
C GLY A 318 13.56 -9.75 0.19
N ASP A 319 13.64 -8.45 0.47
CA ASP A 319 13.34 -7.91 1.79
C ASP A 319 11.86 -7.98 2.14
N SER A 320 11.58 -7.96 3.45
CA SER A 320 10.21 -7.87 3.96
C SER A 320 9.63 -6.52 3.55
N PRO A 321 8.38 -6.48 3.07
CA PRO A 321 7.89 -5.25 2.52
C PRO A 321 7.51 -4.24 3.62
N SER A 322 8.08 -3.05 3.51
CA SER A 322 7.76 -1.92 4.39
C SER A 322 6.48 -1.24 3.89
N PHE A 323 5.43 -1.25 4.71
CA PHE A 323 4.17 -0.59 4.38
C PHE A 323 4.26 0.90 4.76
N TYR A 324 4.39 1.75 3.76
CA TYR A 324 4.22 3.20 3.87
C TYR A 324 3.21 3.64 2.79
N MET A 325 2.10 4.23 3.24
CA MET A 325 1.03 4.73 2.38
C MET A 325 0.46 6.00 3.00
N GLU A 326 0.48 7.09 2.24
CA GLU A 326 -0.27 8.28 2.60
C GLU A 326 -1.78 7.97 2.50
N ILE A 327 -2.53 8.34 3.52
CA ILE A 327 -3.99 8.13 3.55
C ILE A 327 -4.64 9.38 2.97
N PRO A 328 -5.15 9.36 1.72
CA PRO A 328 -5.81 10.52 1.16
C PRO A 328 -7.10 10.84 1.93
N PRO A 329 -7.49 12.12 2.02
CA PRO A 329 -8.75 12.51 2.65
C PRO A 329 -9.92 11.83 1.93
N LEU A 330 -10.95 11.47 2.69
CA LEU A 330 -12.15 10.83 2.14
C LEU A 330 -12.85 11.82 1.18
N ARG A 331 -12.81 11.52 -0.11
CA ARG A 331 -13.54 12.24 -1.14
C ARG A 331 -14.91 11.58 -1.22
N LEU A 332 -15.95 12.30 -0.83
CA LEU A 332 -17.35 11.87 -0.89
C LEU A 332 -18.05 12.77 -1.88
#